data_AF-A0A2D6Y8G0-F1
#
_entry.id   AF-A0A2D6Y8G0-F1
#
_cell.length_a   1.000
_cell.length_b   1.000
_cell.length_c   1.000
_cell.angle_alpha   90.00
_cell.angle_beta   90.00
_cell.angle_gamma   90.00
#
_symmetry.space_group_name_H-M   'P 1'
#
loop_
_entity.id
_entity.type
_entity.pdbx_description
1 polymer ?
#
loop_
_entity_poly.entity_id
_entity_poly.type
_entity_poly.pdbx_seq_one_letter_code
_entity_poly.pdbx_strand_id
1 'polypeptide(L)'
;MKKTILLVLLILSSCAQVEEVPPENLIGEEKMADLIFELAVLDATKGFVPKDQKQLIDLDADSFYQFHEIDSAQFTSSNAYYAKQPKAYLRIVSMAKTKLEEFEKNMEESDNEILKIDSIDIKPKQRKNITK
;
A
#
# COMPACT_ATOMS: atom_id res chain seq x y z
N MET A 1 22.48 -27.74 -41.03
CA MET A 1 23.62 -27.43 -40.14
C MET A 1 23.84 -25.93 -39.94
N LYS A 2 23.90 -25.09 -40.98
CA LYS A 2 24.01 -23.62 -40.82
C LYS A 2 22.84 -22.98 -40.05
N LYS A 3 21.60 -23.42 -40.31
CA LYS A 3 20.39 -22.91 -39.64
C LYS A 3 20.31 -23.28 -38.15
N THR A 4 20.80 -24.47 -37.78
CA THR A 4 20.82 -24.92 -36.38
C THR A 4 21.87 -24.17 -35.57
N ILE A 5 23.02 -23.84 -36.17
CA ILE A 5 24.06 -23.01 -35.54
C ILE A 5 23.54 -21.58 -35.30
N LEU A 6 22.80 -21.00 -36.26
CA LEU A 6 22.21 -19.68 -36.13
C LEU A 6 21.15 -19.62 -35.00
N LEU A 7 20.34 -20.68 -34.87
CA LEU A 7 19.35 -20.81 -33.79
C LEU A 7 20.01 -20.91 -32.42
N VAL A 8 21.08 -21.69 -32.29
CA VAL A 8 21.84 -21.82 -31.03
C VAL A 8 22.50 -20.50 -30.64
N LEU A 9 23.02 -19.74 -31.61
CA LEU A 9 23.64 -18.44 -31.34
C LEU A 9 22.62 -17.40 -30.84
N LEU A 10 21.39 -17.43 -31.36
CA LEU A 10 20.29 -16.54 -30.94
C LEU A 10 19.83 -16.81 -29.51
N ILE A 11 19.83 -18.07 -29.08
CA ILE A 11 19.47 -18.48 -27.71
C ILE A 11 20.54 -18.01 -26.71
N LEU A 12 21.82 -18.00 -27.11
CA LEU A 12 22.92 -17.56 -26.25
C LEU A 12 22.94 -16.03 -26.04
N SER A 13 22.43 -15.23 -26.97
CA SER A 13 22.29 -13.77 -26.80
C SER A 13 21.17 -13.33 -25.87
N SER A 14 20.26 -14.24 -25.46
CA SER A 14 19.13 -13.90 -24.59
C SER A 14 19.53 -13.70 -23.12
N CYS A 15 20.73 -14.13 -22.72
CA CYS A 15 21.24 -13.99 -21.35
C CYS A 15 22.23 -12.82 -21.25
N ALA A 16 21.86 -11.67 -21.80
CA ALA A 16 22.55 -10.43 -21.48
C ALA A 16 22.07 -9.97 -20.11
N GLN A 17 22.91 -10.12 -19.09
CA GLN A 17 22.71 -9.50 -17.78
C GLN A 17 22.84 -8.00 -17.99
N VAL A 18 21.70 -7.31 -18.11
CA VAL A 18 21.66 -5.84 -18.17
C VAL A 18 22.05 -5.34 -16.78
N GLU A 19 23.15 -4.60 -16.69
CA GLU A 19 23.46 -3.83 -15.49
C GLU A 19 22.32 -2.82 -15.26
N GLU A 20 21.58 -3.04 -14.17
CA GLU A 20 20.40 -2.24 -13.82
C GLU A 20 20.84 -0.92 -13.20
N VAL A 21 20.84 0.15 -14.01
CA VAL A 21 21.05 1.50 -13.52
C VAL A 21 19.80 1.96 -12.77
N PRO A 22 19.88 2.33 -11.48
CA PRO A 22 18.74 2.87 -10.76
C PRO A 22 18.26 4.18 -11.39
N PRO A 23 16.94 4.44 -11.44
CA PRO A 23 16.43 5.74 -11.86
C PRO A 23 16.92 6.83 -10.89
N GLU A 24 17.14 8.05 -11.41
CA GLU A 24 17.68 9.18 -10.64
C GLU A 24 16.81 9.53 -9.43
N ASN A 25 15.50 9.32 -9.54
CA ASN A 25 14.50 9.57 -8.52
C ASN A 25 13.94 8.27 -7.91
N LEU A 26 14.77 7.24 -7.74
CA LEU A 26 14.35 5.97 -7.14
C LEU A 26 13.69 6.16 -5.76
N ILE A 27 12.46 5.68 -5.60
CA ILE A 27 11.79 5.60 -4.30
C ILE A 27 12.49 4.53 -3.46
N GLY A 28 12.96 4.87 -2.25
CA GLY A 28 13.61 3.93 -1.35
C GLY A 28 12.69 2.78 -0.89
N GLU A 29 13.28 1.65 -0.48
CA GLU A 29 12.53 0.41 -0.17
C GLU A 29 11.45 0.62 0.91
N GLU A 30 11.75 1.36 1.98
CA GLU A 30 10.79 1.65 3.06
C GLU A 30 9.61 2.51 2.57
N LYS A 31 9.90 3.63 1.89
CA LYS A 31 8.87 4.50 1.30
C LYS A 31 8.03 3.73 0.27
N MET A 32 8.64 2.86 -0.53
CA MET A 32 7.90 2.01 -1.46
C MET A 32 6.98 1.02 -0.73
N ALA A 33 7.42 0.46 0.40
CA ALA A 33 6.58 -0.40 1.22
C ALA A 33 5.39 0.35 1.84
N ASP A 34 5.58 1.59 2.29
CA ASP A 34 4.49 2.47 2.75
C ASP A 34 3.46 2.71 1.65
N LEU A 35 3.92 3.08 0.45
CA LEU A 35 3.05 3.35 -0.70
C LEU A 35 2.23 2.12 -1.11
N ILE A 36 2.86 0.93 -1.15
CA ILE A 36 2.17 -0.32 -1.49
C ILE A 36 1.12 -0.67 -0.43
N PHE A 37 1.47 -0.51 0.85
CA PHE A 37 0.53 -0.73 1.96
C PHE A 37 -0.68 0.22 1.85
N GLU A 38 -0.46 1.52 1.70
CA GLU A 38 -1.53 2.51 1.64
C GLU A 38 -2.40 2.34 0.40
N LEU A 39 -1.81 2.04 -0.77
CA LEU A 39 -2.57 1.72 -1.98
C LEU A 39 -3.45 0.48 -1.79
N ALA A 40 -2.95 -0.55 -1.09
CA ALA A 40 -3.75 -1.74 -0.78
C ALA A 40 -4.94 -1.41 0.13
N VAL A 41 -4.73 -0.56 1.14
CA VAL A 41 -5.82 -0.08 2.02
C VAL A 41 -6.83 0.74 1.21
N LEU A 42 -6.37 1.70 0.40
CA LEU A 42 -7.24 2.51 -0.46
C LEU A 42 -8.05 1.64 -1.41
N ASP A 43 -7.43 0.63 -2.04
CA ASP A 43 -8.12 -0.29 -2.93
C ASP A 43 -9.20 -1.11 -2.21
N ALA A 44 -8.92 -1.56 -0.98
CA ALA A 44 -9.90 -2.27 -0.15
C ALA A 44 -11.10 -1.41 0.26
N THR A 45 -10.94 -0.08 0.33
CA THR A 45 -12.06 0.85 0.61
C THR A 45 -12.95 1.11 -0.60
N LYS A 46 -12.47 0.86 -1.83
CA LYS A 46 -13.27 1.10 -3.05
C LYS A 46 -14.49 0.18 -3.04
N GLY A 47 -15.67 0.78 -3.16
CA GLY A 47 -16.95 0.06 -3.10
C GLY A 47 -17.57 -0.03 -1.70
N PHE A 48 -16.91 0.45 -0.66
CA PHE A 48 -17.53 0.66 0.64
C PHE A 48 -18.36 1.95 0.62
N VAL A 49 -19.67 1.84 0.86
CA VAL A 49 -20.56 3.00 1.02
C VAL A 49 -20.94 3.11 2.50
N PRO A 50 -20.46 4.14 3.23
CA PRO A 50 -20.86 4.36 4.62
C PRO A 50 -22.38 4.53 4.72
N LYS A 51 -23.00 3.85 5.70
CA LYS A 51 -24.45 3.95 5.97
C LYS A 51 -24.92 5.39 6.19
N ASP A 52 -24.03 6.25 6.67
CA ASP A 52 -24.34 7.61 7.11
C ASP A 52 -24.16 8.66 6.00
N GLN A 53 -23.87 8.25 4.75
CA GLN A 53 -23.63 9.16 3.60
C GLN A 53 -22.64 10.31 3.89
N LYS A 54 -21.73 10.14 4.86
CA LYS A 54 -20.61 11.06 5.00
C LYS A 54 -19.78 10.94 3.73
N GLN A 55 -19.62 12.10 3.08
CA GLN A 55 -18.99 12.32 1.79
C GLN A 55 -17.86 11.32 1.54
N LEU A 56 -18.07 10.42 0.57
CA LEU A 56 -16.98 9.64 0.00
C LEU A 56 -15.98 10.67 -0.54
N ILE A 57 -14.79 10.69 0.05
CA ILE A 57 -13.70 11.50 -0.49
C ILE A 57 -13.28 10.76 -1.76
N ASP A 58 -13.58 11.36 -2.91
CA ASP A 58 -13.09 10.87 -4.20
C ASP A 58 -11.59 11.21 -4.26
N LEU A 59 -10.78 10.28 -3.78
CA LEU A 59 -9.32 10.35 -3.89
C LEU A 59 -8.97 9.91 -5.30
N ASP A 60 -8.71 10.89 -6.17
CA ASP A 60 -8.09 10.59 -7.45
C ASP A 60 -6.66 10.05 -7.24
N ALA A 61 -6.18 9.26 -8.20
CA ALA A 61 -4.87 8.62 -8.10
C ALA A 61 -3.73 9.65 -7.99
N ASP A 62 -3.90 10.83 -8.58
CA ASP A 62 -2.90 11.90 -8.57
C ASP A 62 -2.75 12.55 -7.18
N SER A 63 -3.84 12.71 -6.45
CA SER A 63 -3.82 13.24 -5.07
C SER A 63 -3.01 12.35 -4.14
N PHE A 64 -3.06 11.03 -4.33
CA PHE A 64 -2.24 10.09 -3.56
C PHE A 64 -0.74 10.34 -3.78
N TYR A 65 -0.31 10.43 -5.04
CA TYR A 65 1.11 10.65 -5.36
C TYR A 65 1.61 12.02 -4.85
N GLN A 66 0.80 13.07 -5.04
CA GLN A 66 1.12 14.41 -4.56
C GLN A 66 1.26 14.48 -3.04
N PHE A 67 0.38 13.80 -2.28
CA PHE A 67 0.47 13.73 -0.82
C PHE A 67 1.80 13.14 -0.35
N HIS A 68 2.33 12.18 -1.11
CA HIS A 68 3.62 11.52 -0.85
C HIS A 68 4.82 12.24 -1.47
N GLU A 69 4.64 13.43 -2.04
CA GLU A 69 5.69 14.20 -2.73
C GLU A 69 6.39 13.39 -3.84
N ILE A 70 5.62 12.56 -4.56
CA ILE A 70 6.07 11.80 -5.72
C ILE A 70 5.13 12.01 -6.90
N ASP A 71 5.53 11.55 -8.08
CA ASP A 71 4.63 11.46 -9.23
C ASP A 71 4.42 9.98 -9.66
N SER A 72 3.39 9.77 -10.50
CA SER A 72 3.03 8.43 -10.98
C SER A 72 4.12 7.79 -11.85
N ALA A 73 4.91 8.60 -12.56
CA ALA A 73 6.01 8.12 -13.39
C ALA A 73 7.20 7.65 -12.52
N GLN A 74 7.50 8.36 -11.44
CA GLN A 74 8.50 8.00 -10.43
C GLN A 74 8.12 6.69 -9.73
N PHE A 75 6.85 6.53 -9.35
CA PHE A 75 6.35 5.27 -8.80
C PHE A 75 6.53 4.12 -9.80
N THR A 76 6.11 4.33 -11.05
CA THR A 76 6.17 3.32 -12.10
C THR A 76 7.63 2.92 -12.42
N SER A 77 8.54 3.88 -12.54
CA SER A 77 9.96 3.61 -12.82
C SER A 77 10.65 2.88 -11.67
N SER A 78 10.36 3.28 -10.43
CA SER A 78 10.87 2.62 -9.23
C SER A 78 10.33 1.20 -9.10
N ASN A 79 9.04 0.99 -9.36
CA ASN A 79 8.43 -0.33 -9.37
C ASN A 79 9.05 -1.23 -10.44
N ALA A 80 9.26 -0.72 -11.65
CA ALA A 80 9.92 -1.45 -12.73
C ALA A 80 11.38 -1.81 -12.39
N TYR A 81 12.10 -0.94 -11.69
CA TYR A 81 13.46 -1.21 -11.20
C TYR A 81 13.47 -2.34 -10.16
N TYR A 82 12.56 -2.32 -9.18
CA TYR A 82 12.49 -3.36 -8.16
C TYR A 82 11.97 -4.70 -8.70
N ALA A 83 11.05 -4.70 -9.66
CA ALA A 83 10.51 -5.92 -10.28
C ALA A 83 11.60 -6.82 -10.89
N LYS A 84 12.72 -6.24 -11.29
CA LYS A 84 13.88 -6.95 -11.83
C LYS A 84 14.89 -7.39 -10.77
N GLN A 85 14.66 -7.04 -9.50
CA GLN A 85 15.47 -7.41 -8.35
C GLN A 85 14.63 -8.20 -7.33
N PRO A 86 14.40 -9.50 -7.55
CA PRO A 86 13.46 -10.29 -6.75
C PRO A 86 13.70 -10.24 -5.25
N LYS A 87 14.97 -10.21 -4.81
CA LYS A 87 15.31 -10.12 -3.39
C LYS A 87 14.92 -8.78 -2.76
N ALA A 88 15.13 -7.67 -3.46
CA ALA A 88 14.75 -6.34 -2.99
C ALA A 88 13.22 -6.20 -2.98
N TYR A 89 12.57 -6.63 -4.05
CA TYR A 89 11.12 -6.54 -4.15
C TYR A 89 10.40 -7.41 -3.11
N LEU A 90 10.95 -8.59 -2.81
CA LEU A 90 10.43 -9.43 -1.72
C LEU A 90 10.52 -8.74 -0.36
N ARG A 91 11.61 -8.00 -0.07
CA ARG A 91 11.71 -7.21 1.17
C ARG A 91 10.64 -6.12 1.23
N ILE A 92 10.49 -5.35 0.15
CA ILE A 92 9.51 -4.27 0.04
C ILE A 92 8.10 -4.80 0.32
N VAL A 93 7.69 -5.85 -0.40
CA VAL A 93 6.34 -6.43 -0.26
C VAL A 93 6.17 -7.07 1.12
N SER A 94 7.21 -7.69 1.69
CA SER A 94 7.15 -8.23 3.05
C SER A 94 6.96 -7.13 4.09
N MET A 95 7.64 -5.99 3.96
CA MET A 95 7.45 -4.84 4.85
C MET A 95 6.03 -4.27 4.74
N ALA A 96 5.52 -4.13 3.52
CA ALA A 96 4.14 -3.68 3.29
C ALA A 96 3.13 -4.65 3.93
N LYS A 97 3.36 -5.97 3.81
CA LYS A 97 2.53 -6.99 4.46
C LYS A 97 2.55 -6.88 5.98
N THR A 98 3.71 -6.69 6.58
CA THR A 98 3.81 -6.52 8.04
C THR A 98 3.04 -5.27 8.51
N LYS A 99 3.13 -4.16 7.78
CA LYS A 99 2.32 -2.96 8.06
C LYS A 99 0.82 -3.22 7.97
N LEU A 100 0.39 -4.02 6.99
CA LEU A 100 -1.02 -4.42 6.87
C LEU A 100 -1.47 -5.29 8.05
N GLU A 101 -0.67 -6.28 8.46
CA GLU A 101 -0.98 -7.15 9.60
C GLU A 101 -1.06 -6.34 10.91
N GLU A 102 -0.16 -5.38 11.11
CA GLU A 102 -0.20 -4.46 12.26
C GLU A 102 -1.46 -3.57 12.21
N PHE A 103 -1.80 -3.04 11.03
CA PHE A 103 -3.00 -2.23 10.83
C PHE A 103 -4.28 -3.01 11.16
N GLU A 104 -4.43 -4.23 10.63
CA GLU A 104 -5.57 -5.12 10.92
C GLU A 104 -5.69 -5.41 12.42
N LYS A 105 -4.58 -5.77 13.07
CA LYS A 105 -4.54 -6.04 14.50
C LYS A 105 -4.97 -4.82 15.34
N ASN A 106 -4.47 -3.64 14.99
CA ASN A 106 -4.83 -2.41 15.70
C ASN A 106 -6.33 -2.06 15.54
N MET A 107 -6.93 -2.39 14.38
CA MET A 107 -8.38 -2.24 14.17
C MET A 107 -9.18 -3.20 15.05
N GLU A 108 -8.79 -4.48 15.11
CA GLU A 108 -9.45 -5.47 15.98
C GLU A 108 -9.36 -5.09 17.47
N GLU A 109 -8.22 -4.58 17.92
CA GLU A 109 -8.05 -4.11 19.30
C GLU A 109 -8.98 -2.92 19.59
N SER A 110 -9.07 -1.97 18.67
CA SER A 110 -9.96 -0.81 18.79
C SER A 110 -11.44 -1.20 18.87
N ASP A 111 -11.88 -2.15 18.04
CA ASP A 111 -13.27 -2.65 18.07
C ASP A 111 -13.58 -3.35 19.39
N ASN A 112 -12.64 -4.15 19.91
CA ASN A 112 -12.79 -4.81 21.20
C ASN A 112 -12.84 -3.83 22.38
N GLU A 113 -12.12 -2.71 22.32
CA GLU A 113 -12.21 -1.64 23.31
C GLU A 113 -13.58 -0.94 23.28
N ILE A 114 -14.09 -0.62 22.09
CA ILE A 114 -15.43 -0.02 21.92
C ILE A 114 -16.51 -0.94 22.50
N LEU A 115 -16.46 -2.25 22.19
CA LEU A 115 -17.41 -3.24 22.71
C LEU A 115 -17.37 -3.35 24.25
N LYS A 116 -16.19 -3.20 24.87
CA LYS A 116 -16.04 -3.16 26.34
C LYS A 116 -16.65 -1.90 26.94
N ILE A 117 -16.50 -0.75 26.29
CA ILE A 117 -17.10 0.52 26.74
C ILE A 117 -18.63 0.44 26.69
N ASP A 118 -19.19 -0.08 25.60
CA ASP A 118 -20.65 -0.19 25.43
C ASP A 118 -21.30 -1.20 26.39
N SER A 119 -20.55 -2.23 26.82
CA SER A 119 -21.01 -3.19 27.83
C SER A 119 -20.84 -2.70 29.28
N ILE A 120 -20.08 -1.62 29.49
CA ILE A 120 -20.07 -0.87 30.75
C ILE A 120 -21.21 0.15 30.67
N ASP A 121 -22.36 -0.22 31.20
CA ASP A 121 -23.58 0.59 31.24
C ASP A 121 -23.34 1.94 31.98
N ILE A 122 -22.84 2.97 31.28
CA ILE A 122 -22.68 4.32 31.83
C ILE A 122 -24.08 4.92 31.94
N LYS A 123 -24.75 4.67 33.07
CA LYS A 123 -26.02 5.32 33.38
C LYS A 123 -25.89 6.83 33.15
N PRO A 124 -26.73 7.44 32.30
CA PRO A 124 -26.65 8.87 32.05
C PRO A 124 -26.82 9.61 33.37
N LYS A 125 -25.78 10.36 33.76
CA LYS A 125 -25.81 11.21 34.95
C LYS A 125 -26.98 12.18 34.79
N GLN A 126 -28.06 11.95 35.53
CA GLN A 126 -29.24 12.80 35.53
C GLN A 126 -28.77 14.23 35.71
N ARG A 127 -28.89 15.05 34.66
CA ARG A 127 -28.74 16.51 34.80
C ARG A 127 -29.87 16.93 35.72
N LYS A 128 -29.56 17.26 36.97
CA LYS A 128 -30.50 17.89 37.89
C LYS A 128 -31.00 19.15 37.18
N ASN A 129 -32.26 19.15 36.77
CA ASN A 129 -32.92 20.33 36.26
C ASN A 129 -32.89 21.38 37.37
N ILE A 130 -32.10 22.44 37.17
CA ILE A 130 -32.15 23.63 38.00
C ILE A 130 -33.33 24.44 37.47
N THR A 131 -34.51 24.18 38.03
CA THR A 131 -35.69 25.04 37.83
C THR A 131 -35.52 26.27 38.71
N LYS A 132 -35.65 27.46 38.11
CA LYS A 132 -35.76 28.74 38.81
C LYS A 132 -37.23 29.03 39.08
#